data_AF-A0A1B7LE58-F1
#
_entry.id   AF-A0A1B7LE58-F1
#
_cell.length_a   1.000
_cell.length_b   1.000
_cell.length_c   1.000
_cell.angle_alpha   90.00
_cell.angle_beta   90.00
_cell.angle_gamma   90.00
#
_symmetry.space_group_name_H-M   'P 1'
#
loop_
_entity.id
_entity.type
_entity.pdbx_description
1 polymer ?
#
loop_
_entity_poly.entity_id
_entity_poly.type
_entity_poly.pdbx_seq_one_letter_code
_entity_poly.pdbx_strand_id
1 'polypeptide(L)'
;MSSFEQAPGKEQGARLLELLLQSLEQWQKVSSRPDAVACAAFLHGQIYGLATALRLFFPGPGNLGEQAALALRPLLTQHHCDCAPANKKGDL
;
A
#
# COMPACT_ATOMS: atom_id res chain seq x y z
N MET A 1 -9.83 -38.08 8.90
CA MET A 1 -8.52 -37.68 8.33
C MET A 1 -8.75 -36.54 7.38
N SER A 2 -8.26 -35.35 7.71
CA SER A 2 -7.80 -34.33 6.76
C SER A 2 -7.14 -33.23 7.60
N SER A 3 -5.90 -33.50 8.04
CA SER A 3 -5.05 -32.46 8.58
C SER A 3 -4.80 -31.48 7.45
N PHE A 4 -5.41 -30.29 7.54
CA PHE A 4 -4.96 -29.15 6.75
C PHE A 4 -3.54 -28.86 7.22
N GLU A 5 -2.55 -29.42 6.52
CA GLU A 5 -1.17 -29.02 6.67
C GLU A 5 -1.13 -27.49 6.51
N GLN A 6 -0.82 -26.80 7.60
CA GLN A 6 -0.56 -25.37 7.58
C GLN A 6 0.61 -25.18 6.63
N ALA A 7 0.34 -24.66 5.43
CA ALA A 7 1.37 -24.38 4.46
C ALA A 7 2.48 -23.54 5.14
N PRO A 8 3.73 -24.02 5.16
CA PRO A 8 4.81 -23.32 5.85
C PRO A 8 4.90 -21.90 5.31
N GLY A 9 4.85 -20.91 6.21
CA GLY A 9 4.88 -19.48 5.85
C GLY A 9 3.56 -18.72 5.99
N LYS A 10 2.41 -19.40 6.18
CA LYS A 10 1.10 -18.69 6.19
C LYS A 10 0.96 -17.67 7.34
N GLU A 11 1.48 -17.99 8.52
CA GLU A 11 1.52 -17.06 9.66
C GLU A 11 2.49 -15.89 9.43
N GLN A 12 3.67 -16.18 8.86
CA GLN A 12 4.65 -15.16 8.51
C GLN A 12 4.08 -14.20 7.47
N GLY A 13 3.40 -14.73 6.45
CA GLY A 13 2.70 -13.93 5.44
C GLY A 13 1.61 -13.05 6.06
N ALA A 14 0.80 -13.59 6.98
CA ALA A 14 -0.23 -12.81 7.66
C ALA A 14 0.38 -11.64 8.46
N ARG A 15 1.50 -11.87 9.15
CA ARG A 15 2.25 -10.80 9.84
C ARG A 15 2.81 -9.76 8.88
N LEU A 16 3.34 -10.18 7.73
CA LEU A 16 3.82 -9.25 6.70
C LEU A 16 2.69 -8.39 6.14
N LEU A 17 1.51 -8.97 5.93
CA LEU A 17 0.32 -8.23 5.51
C LEU A 17 -0.14 -7.23 6.59
N GLU A 18 -0.14 -7.63 7.85
CA GLU A 18 -0.46 -6.73 8.97
C GLU A 18 0.51 -5.54 9.03
N LEU A 19 1.82 -5.79 8.92
CA LEU A 19 2.83 -4.72 8.86
C LEU A 19 2.64 -3.80 7.66
N LEU A 20 2.24 -4.33 6.50
CA LEU A 20 1.93 -3.53 5.32
C LEU A 20 0.75 -2.59 5.60
N LEU A 21 -0.33 -3.10 6.17
CA LEU A 21 -1.52 -2.31 6.51
C LEU A 21 -1.21 -1.21 7.52
N GLN A 22 -0.44 -1.53 8.58
CA GLN A 22 0.00 -0.54 9.56
C GLN A 22 0.88 0.54 8.93
N SER A 23 1.80 0.16 8.04
CA SER A 23 2.68 1.11 7.33
C SER A 23 1.88 2.03 6.40
N LEU A 24 0.87 1.49 5.72
CA LEU A 24 -0.05 2.27 4.87
C LEU A 24 -0.84 3.29 5.69
N GLU A 25 -1.37 2.89 6.85
CA GLU A 25 -2.11 3.78 7.74
C GLU A 25 -1.20 4.92 8.25
N GLN A 26 0.04 4.61 8.65
CA GLN A 26 1.00 5.62 9.07
C GLN A 26 1.37 6.57 7.93
N TRP A 27 1.59 6.03 6.72
CA TRP A 27 1.91 6.84 5.55
C TRP A 27 0.79 7.82 5.20
N GLN A 28 -0.48 7.40 5.28
CA GLN A 28 -1.63 8.29 5.07
C GLN A 28 -1.66 9.45 6.07
N LYS A 29 -1.25 9.22 7.32
CA LYS A 29 -1.19 10.26 8.36
C LYS A 29 -0.05 11.28 8.16
N VAL A 30 1.03 10.88 7.49
CA VAL A 30 2.24 11.73 7.36
C VAL A 30 2.49 12.25 5.94
N SER A 31 1.87 11.68 4.92
CA SER A 31 2.13 12.03 3.50
C SER A 31 1.72 13.46 3.13
N SER A 32 0.70 14.02 3.80
CA SER A 32 0.25 15.40 3.60
C SER A 32 1.01 16.43 4.46
N ARG A 33 1.93 15.99 5.32
CA ARG A 33 2.65 16.83 6.26
C ARG A 33 4.00 17.29 5.68
N PRO A 34 4.22 18.60 5.44
CA PRO A 34 5.46 19.10 4.85
C PRO A 34 6.70 18.86 5.73
N ASP A 35 6.51 18.74 7.05
CA ASP A 35 7.57 18.50 8.03
C ASP A 35 7.99 17.02 8.11
N ALA A 36 7.23 16.11 7.48
CA ALA A 36 7.39 14.67 7.64
C ALA A 36 7.94 13.95 6.38
N VAL A 37 8.54 14.69 5.43
CA VAL A 37 9.02 14.15 4.14
C VAL A 37 9.95 12.93 4.32
N ALA A 38 10.91 13.01 5.25
CA ALA A 38 11.83 11.90 5.51
C ALA A 38 11.11 10.64 6.05
N CYS A 39 10.12 10.84 6.92
CA CYS A 39 9.30 9.75 7.46
C CYS A 39 8.42 9.14 6.35
N ALA A 40 7.81 9.97 5.51
CA ALA A 40 7.02 9.52 4.37
C ALA A 40 7.85 8.69 3.38
N ALA A 41 9.08 9.12 3.07
CA ALA A 41 10.00 8.38 2.21
C ALA A 41 10.42 7.03 2.81
N PHE A 42 10.71 7.00 4.11
CA PHE A 42 11.02 5.76 4.83
C PHE A 42 9.85 4.76 4.80
N LEU A 43 8.63 5.22 5.09
CA LEU A 43 7.42 4.39 5.03
C LEU A 43 7.14 3.88 3.62
N HIS A 44 7.35 4.72 2.60
CA HIS A 44 7.20 4.31 1.21
C HIS A 44 8.14 3.14 0.84
N GLY A 45 9.39 3.19 1.30
CA GLY A 45 10.34 2.07 1.12
C GLY A 45 9.90 0.79 1.82
N GLN A 46 9.39 0.88 3.06
CA GLN A 46 8.85 -0.28 3.78
C GLN A 46 7.63 -0.89 3.09
N ILE A 47 6.68 -0.06 2.68
CA ILE A 47 5.48 -0.46 1.94
C ILE A 47 5.85 -1.22 0.67
N TYR A 48 6.80 -0.69 -0.10
CA TYR A 48 7.29 -1.33 -1.33
C TYR A 48 7.91 -2.70 -1.05
N GLY A 49 8.78 -2.80 -0.04
CA GLY A 49 9.43 -4.06 0.35
C GLY A 49 8.43 -5.14 0.79
N LEU A 50 7.50 -4.77 1.66
CA LEU A 50 6.47 -5.69 2.18
C LEU A 50 5.54 -6.19 1.08
N ALA A 51 5.07 -5.29 0.21
CA ALA A 51 4.22 -5.67 -0.91
C ALA A 51 4.96 -6.56 -1.92
N THR A 52 6.23 -6.29 -2.17
CA THR A 52 7.07 -7.14 -3.03
C THR A 52 7.24 -8.53 -2.43
N ALA A 53 7.52 -8.63 -1.12
CA ALA A 53 7.64 -9.91 -0.42
C ALA A 53 6.33 -10.70 -0.49
N LEU A 54 5.18 -10.06 -0.22
CA LEU A 54 3.86 -10.71 -0.29
C LEU A 54 3.54 -11.20 -1.70
N ARG A 55 3.87 -10.42 -2.73
CA ARG A 55 3.70 -10.80 -4.14
C ARG A 55 4.58 -12.00 -4.53
N LEU A 56 5.83 -12.04 -4.10
CA LEU A 56 6.78 -13.09 -4.49
C LEU A 56 6.55 -14.40 -3.73
N PHE A 57 6.32 -14.32 -2.41
CA PHE A 57 6.25 -15.51 -1.55
C PHE A 57 4.82 -16.04 -1.35
N PHE A 58 3.79 -15.21 -1.57
CA PHE A 58 2.38 -15.60 -1.43
C PHE A 58 1.56 -15.20 -2.67
N PRO A 59 1.95 -15.63 -3.88
CA PRO A 59 1.29 -15.24 -5.12
C PRO A 59 -0.09 -15.90 -5.27
N GLY A 60 -0.92 -15.34 -6.15
CA GLY A 60 -2.15 -15.94 -6.64
C GLY A 60 -3.44 -15.29 -6.11
N PRO A 61 -4.57 -15.52 -6.81
CA PRO A 61 -5.88 -15.01 -6.40
C PRO A 61 -6.34 -15.65 -5.09
N GLY A 62 -6.95 -14.86 -4.21
CA GLY A 62 -7.34 -15.21 -2.85
C GLY A 62 -6.20 -15.22 -1.82
N ASN A 63 -4.94 -15.09 -2.27
CA ASN A 63 -3.76 -15.12 -1.39
C ASN A 63 -3.32 -13.73 -0.94
N LEU A 64 -2.35 -13.71 -0.03
CA LEU A 64 -1.87 -12.50 0.64
C LEU A 64 -1.22 -11.50 -0.33
N GLY A 65 -0.61 -11.97 -1.43
CA GLY A 65 -0.10 -11.10 -2.48
C GLY A 65 -1.18 -10.29 -3.20
N GLU A 66 -2.36 -10.88 -3.42
CA GLU A 66 -3.51 -10.16 -3.99
C GLU A 66 -4.07 -9.14 -2.98
N GLN A 67 -4.19 -9.54 -1.71
CA GLN A 67 -4.65 -8.62 -0.65
C GLN A 67 -3.71 -7.41 -0.51
N ALA A 68 -2.40 -7.63 -0.61
CA ALA A 68 -1.40 -6.55 -0.64
C ALA A 68 -1.59 -5.62 -1.85
N ALA A 69 -1.83 -6.17 -3.05
CA ALA A 69 -2.06 -5.39 -4.26
C ALA A 69 -3.35 -4.54 -4.15
N LEU A 70 -4.42 -5.11 -3.58
CA LEU A 70 -5.67 -4.38 -3.32
C LEU A 70 -5.48 -3.28 -2.28
N ALA A 71 -4.71 -3.53 -1.22
CA ALA A 71 -4.40 -2.53 -0.20
C ALA A 71 -3.55 -1.36 -0.73
N LEU A 72 -2.67 -1.63 -1.71
CA LEU A 72 -1.83 -0.61 -2.35
C LEU A 72 -2.56 0.27 -3.36
N ARG A 73 -3.70 -0.18 -3.89
CA ARG A 73 -4.43 0.49 -4.97
C ARG A 73 -4.62 1.99 -4.70
N PRO A 74 -5.09 2.43 -3.51
CA PRO A 74 -5.23 3.85 -3.20
C PRO A 74 -3.93 4.63 -3.32
N LEU A 75 -2.79 4.04 -2.97
CA LEU A 75 -1.49 4.70 -3.02
C LEU A 75 -0.98 4.87 -4.47
N LEU A 76 -1.31 3.91 -5.35
CA LEU A 76 -0.98 3.96 -6.78
C LEU A 76 -1.97 4.82 -7.60
N THR A 77 -3.25 4.85 -7.20
CA THR A 77 -4.32 5.51 -7.97
C THR A 77 -4.72 6.87 -7.41
N GLN A 78 -4.11 7.34 -6.31
CA GLN A 78 -4.25 8.73 -5.86
C GLN A 78 -3.46 9.68 -6.78
N HIS A 79 -3.88 9.75 -8.04
CA HIS A 79 -3.74 10.99 -8.79
C HIS A 79 -4.75 11.98 -8.20
N HIS A 80 -4.30 12.80 -7.25
CA HIS A 80 -5.02 14.04 -6.94
C HIS A 80 -4.92 14.90 -8.20
N CYS A 81 -5.99 14.93 -9.00
CA CYS A 81 -6.04 15.80 -10.16
C CYS A 81 -6.37 17.20 -9.64
N ASP A 82 -5.33 18.01 -9.38
CA ASP A 82 -5.46 19.44 -9.13
C ASP A 82 -5.79 20.16 -10.44
N CYS A 83 -6.96 19.87 -11.01
CA CYS A 83 -7.53 20.69 -12.05
C CYS A 83 -7.90 22.03 -11.43
N ALA A 84 -6.99 23.00 -11.50
CA ALA A 84 -7.35 24.39 -11.24
C ALA A 84 -8.58 24.73 -12.08
N PRO A 85 -9.66 25.29 -11.50
CA PRO A 85 -10.77 25.76 -12.31
C PRO A 85 -10.20 26.79 -13.27
N ALA A 86 -10.34 26.52 -14.57
CA ALA A 86 -9.87 27.41 -15.63
C ALA A 86 -10.36 28.82 -15.30
N ASN A 87 -9.40 29.69 -14.99
CA ASN A 87 -9.63 31.08 -14.69
C ASN A 87 -10.25 31.67 -15.95
N LYS A 88 -11.58 31.84 -15.98
CA LYS A 88 -12.26 32.57 -17.05
C LYS A 88 -11.90 34.04 -16.92
N LYS A 89 -10.69 34.38 -17.36
CA LYS A 89 -10.24 35.75 -17.54
C LYS A 89 -10.39 36.07 -19.02
N GLY A 90 -11.46 36.81 -19.33
CA GLY A 90 -11.62 37.55 -20.56
C GLY A 90 -12.29 36.78 -21.70
N ASP A 91 -13.53 37.16 -21.99
CA ASP A 91 -13.99 37.37 -23.37
C ASP A 91 -15.00 38.52 -23.34
N LEU A 92 -14.55 39.66 -23.89
CA LEU A 92 -15.25 40.84 -24.44
C LEU A 92 -16.39 41.50 -23.64
#